data_AF-A0A8T6NDQ1-F1
#
_entry.id   AF-A0A8T6NDQ1-F1
#
_cell.length_a   1.000
_cell.length_b   1.000
_cell.length_c   1.000
_cell.angle_alpha   90.00
_cell.angle_beta   90.00
_cell.angle_gamma   90.00
#
_symmetry.space_group_name_H-M   'P 1'
#
loop_
_entity.id
_entity.type
_entity.pdbx_description
1 polymer ?
#
loop_
_entity_poly.entity_id
_entity_poly.type
_entity_poly.pdbx_seq_one_letter_code
_entity_poly.pdbx_strand_id
1 'polypeptide(L)'
;LHLRTTIQRNQTESGETITLSGAGHSSGSTLFVEKVITRPEDNNSIHWKGGVHNEGLTGSDYEGSRPDGLVEIWWSAEQEPPMSDGKWLQLMDWKGIDPQLSLEKEVKLGHSLASFA
;
A
#
# COMPACT_ATOMS: atom_id res chain seq x y z
N LEU A 1 -0.60 2.91 9.37
CA LEU A 1 -0.26 2.11 8.17
C LEU A 1 1.07 1.41 8.43
N HIS A 2 1.11 0.08 8.49
CA HIS A 2 2.36 -0.68 8.66
C HIS A 2 2.69 -1.36 7.32
N LEU A 3 3.63 -0.78 6.58
CA LEU A 3 4.09 -1.32 5.29
C LEU A 3 5.13 -2.42 5.51
N ARG A 4 5.19 -3.41 4.60
CA ARG A 4 6.20 -4.51 4.62
C ARG A 4 6.25 -5.31 5.93
N THR A 5 5.07 -5.61 6.47
CA THR A 5 4.93 -6.31 7.76
C THR A 5 4.19 -7.63 7.53
N THR A 6 4.79 -8.74 7.96
CA THR A 6 4.12 -10.04 8.04
C THR A 6 3.17 -10.02 9.23
N ILE A 7 1.97 -10.55 9.03
CA ILE A 7 0.91 -10.56 10.05
C ILE A 7 0.65 -12.01 10.46
N GLN A 8 0.75 -12.30 11.75
CA GLN A 8 0.23 -13.54 12.34
C GLN A 8 -0.96 -13.20 13.23
N ARG A 9 -2.07 -13.92 13.05
CA ARG A 9 -3.30 -13.74 13.82
C ARG A 9 -3.51 -14.95 14.72
N ASN A 10 -3.82 -14.70 15.98
CA ASN A 10 -4.28 -15.73 16.92
C ASN A 10 -5.60 -15.28 17.53
N GLN A 11 -6.65 -16.07 17.34
CA GLN A 11 -7.93 -15.86 18.00
C GLN A 11 -7.89 -16.43 19.41
N THR A 12 -8.40 -15.65 20.36
CA THR A 12 -8.56 -16.05 21.77
C THR A 12 -10.00 -15.78 22.19
N GLU A 13 -10.45 -16.37 23.30
CA GLU A 13 -11.82 -16.16 23.82
C GLU A 13 -12.11 -14.68 24.19
N SER A 14 -11.08 -13.87 24.40
CA SER A 14 -11.17 -12.45 24.79
C SER A 14 -10.87 -11.45 23.66
N GLY A 15 -10.66 -11.92 22.43
CA GLY A 15 -10.35 -11.06 21.28
C GLY A 15 -9.28 -11.64 20.35
N GLU A 16 -8.74 -10.81 19.46
CA GLU A 16 -7.69 -11.20 18.52
C GLU A 16 -6.34 -10.58 18.90
N THR A 17 -5.30 -11.40 18.84
CA THR A 17 -3.91 -10.95 18.96
C THR A 17 -3.28 -10.91 17.57
N ILE A 18 -2.79 -9.74 17.17
CA ILE A 18 -2.12 -9.52 15.89
C ILE A 18 -0.64 -9.28 16.15
N THR A 19 0.21 -10.19 15.70
CA THR A 19 1.67 -10.00 15.70
C THR A 19 2.09 -9.42 14.35
N LEU A 20 2.74 -8.27 14.41
CA LEU A 20 3.27 -7.51 13.28
C LEU A 20 4.79 -7.66 13.27
N SER A 21 5.33 -8.27 12.21
CA SER A 21 6.78 -8.44 12.04
C SER A 21 7.23 -7.81 10.73
N GLY A 22 7.99 -6.71 10.81
CA GLY A 22 8.56 -6.02 9.64
C GLY A 22 10.01 -6.39 9.34
N ALA A 23 10.65 -5.68 8.41
CA ALA A 23 12.10 -5.72 8.23
C ALA A 23 12.76 -4.58 9.05
N GLY A 24 13.67 -4.90 9.97
CA GLY A 24 14.43 -3.92 10.77
C GLY A 24 14.93 -4.47 12.10
N HIS A 25 15.79 -3.73 12.80
CA HIS A 25 16.42 -4.19 14.06
C HIS A 25 15.43 -4.28 15.25
N SER A 26 14.26 -3.64 15.14
CA SER A 26 13.21 -3.56 16.16
C SER A 26 11.83 -3.93 15.61
N SER A 27 11.78 -4.93 14.72
CA SER A 27 10.60 -5.24 13.92
C SER A 27 9.73 -6.35 14.53
N GLY A 28 9.00 -6.01 15.59
CA GLY A 28 8.01 -6.89 16.19
C GLY A 28 7.09 -6.12 17.13
N SER A 29 5.80 -5.98 16.81
CA SER A 29 4.81 -5.42 17.72
C SER A 29 3.59 -6.31 17.80
N THR A 30 3.03 -6.46 19.00
CA THR A 30 1.80 -7.21 19.22
C THR A 30 0.68 -6.22 19.53
N LEU A 31 -0.44 -6.34 18.81
CA LEU A 31 -1.66 -5.58 19.04
C LEU A 31 -2.72 -6.52 19.59
N PHE A 32 -3.36 -6.12 20.68
CA PHE A 32 -4.58 -6.75 21.16
C PHE A 32 -5.76 -5.93 20.65
N VAL A 33 -6.66 -6.59 19.92
CA VAL A 33 -7.83 -5.94 19.33
C VAL A 33 -9.08 -6.76 19.62
N GLU A 34 -10.19 -6.07 19.81
CA GLU A 34 -11.48 -6.73 20.02
C GLU A 34 -11.99 -7.41 18.75
N LYS A 35 -11.74 -6.78 17.58
CA LYS A 35 -12.24 -7.26 16.29
C LYS A 35 -11.30 -6.92 15.15
N VAL A 36 -11.19 -7.83 14.18
CA VAL A 36 -10.43 -7.64 12.95
C VAL A 36 -11.37 -7.62 11.75
N ILE A 37 -11.28 -6.53 10.99
CA ILE A 37 -12.03 -6.36 9.75
C ILE A 37 -11.11 -6.74 8.60
N THR A 38 -11.51 -7.73 7.81
CA THR A 38 -10.76 -8.14 6.61
C THR A 38 -11.49 -7.66 5.37
N ARG A 39 -10.74 -7.09 4.42
CA ARG A 39 -11.28 -6.68 3.12
C ARG A 39 -11.69 -7.94 2.32
N PRO A 40 -12.90 -7.98 1.74
CA PRO A 40 -13.26 -9.04 0.79
C PRO A 40 -12.39 -8.94 -0.47
N GLU A 41 -11.99 -10.09 -1.02
CA GLU A 41 -11.23 -10.11 -2.28
C GLU A 41 -12.04 -9.49 -3.40
N ASP A 42 -11.42 -8.56 -4.12
CA ASP A 42 -12.04 -7.84 -5.22
C ASP A 42 -11.34 -8.25 -6.51
N ASN A 43 -12.02 -9.02 -7.35
CA ASN A 43 -11.45 -9.62 -8.56
C ASN A 43 -11.22 -8.61 -9.70
N ASN A 44 -11.67 -7.35 -9.55
CA ASN A 44 -11.59 -6.34 -10.59
C ASN A 44 -10.41 -5.38 -10.35
N SER A 45 -9.18 -5.92 -10.36
CA SER A 45 -7.97 -5.14 -10.10
C SER A 45 -7.36 -4.62 -11.40
N ILE A 46 -7.25 -3.29 -11.53
CA ILE A 46 -6.47 -2.65 -12.60
C ILE A 46 -4.99 -2.91 -12.33
N HIS A 47 -4.21 -3.18 -13.37
CA HIS A 47 -2.76 -3.35 -13.25
C HIS A 47 -2.05 -2.04 -13.55
N TRP A 48 -1.29 -1.57 -12.58
CA TRP A 48 -0.45 -0.39 -12.61
C TRP A 48 1.03 -0.80 -12.57
N LYS A 49 1.84 -0.02 -13.26
CA LYS A 49 3.29 -0.02 -13.11
C LYS A 49 3.72 1.26 -12.42
N GLY A 50 4.78 1.15 -11.65
CA GLY A 50 5.34 2.26 -10.90
C GLY A 50 6.85 2.30 -11.02
N GLY A 51 7.40 3.49 -10.77
CA GLY A 51 8.82 3.73 -10.88
C GLY A 51 9.25 4.77 -9.85
N VAL A 52 10.45 4.59 -9.31
CA VAL A 52 11.10 5.55 -8.41
C VAL A 52 12.31 6.14 -9.11
N HIS A 53 12.46 7.45 -9.05
CA HIS A 53 13.62 8.18 -9.59
C HIS A 53 14.06 9.30 -8.64
N ASN A 54 15.20 9.92 -8.94
CA ASN A 54 15.76 11.05 -8.20
C ASN A 54 15.67 12.39 -8.97
N GLU A 55 15.08 12.39 -10.18
CA GLU A 55 14.73 13.64 -10.88
C GLU A 55 13.56 14.36 -10.19
N GLY A 56 13.31 15.62 -10.54
CA GLY A 56 12.19 16.40 -10.02
C GLY A 56 10.83 15.89 -10.50
N LEU A 57 9.77 16.44 -9.91
CA LEU A 57 8.38 16.19 -10.32
C LEU A 57 8.18 16.54 -11.80
N THR A 58 7.47 15.66 -12.52
CA THR A 58 7.24 15.78 -13.96
C THR A 58 5.90 16.47 -14.28
N GLY A 59 5.05 16.68 -13.29
CA GLY A 59 3.70 17.21 -13.42
C GLY A 59 2.65 16.15 -13.74
N SER A 60 2.95 14.86 -13.56
CA SER A 60 1.97 13.78 -13.69
C SER A 60 0.94 13.86 -12.56
N ASP A 61 -0.31 13.46 -12.82
CA ASP A 61 -1.30 13.34 -11.75
C ASP A 61 -0.92 12.19 -10.78
N TYR A 62 -0.18 11.19 -11.25
CA TYR A 62 0.10 9.95 -10.51
C TYR A 62 1.50 9.93 -9.90
N GLU A 63 2.06 11.10 -9.57
CA GLU A 63 3.39 11.22 -8.97
C GLU A 63 3.34 11.81 -7.55
N GLY A 64 4.37 11.53 -6.76
CA GLY A 64 4.49 12.03 -5.40
C GLY A 64 5.93 12.00 -4.88
N SER A 65 6.24 12.96 -4.01
CA SER A 65 7.52 12.99 -3.30
C SER A 65 7.53 12.02 -2.13
N ARG A 66 8.60 11.27 -2.00
CA ARG A 66 8.85 10.36 -0.88
C ARG A 66 9.65 11.07 0.21
N PRO A 67 9.50 10.66 1.49
CA PRO A 67 10.27 11.23 2.59
C PRO A 67 11.79 11.06 2.49
N ASP A 68 12.25 10.10 1.69
CA ASP A 68 13.66 9.86 1.39
C ASP A 68 14.23 10.83 0.33
N GLY A 69 13.41 11.76 -0.17
CA GLY A 69 13.80 12.74 -1.19
C GLY A 69 13.69 12.23 -2.62
N LEU A 70 13.22 10.99 -2.83
CA LEU A 70 12.95 10.43 -4.15
C LEU A 70 11.55 10.81 -4.63
N VAL A 71 11.30 10.60 -5.92
CA VAL A 71 9.98 10.75 -6.53
C VAL A 71 9.48 9.39 -6.98
N GLU A 72 8.22 9.13 -6.70
CA GLU A 72 7.49 7.95 -7.14
C GLU A 72 6.41 8.36 -8.14
N ILE A 73 6.27 7.60 -9.21
CA ILE A 73 5.27 7.81 -10.25
C ILE A 73 4.62 6.48 -10.64
N TRP A 74 3.32 6.51 -10.89
CA TRP A 74 2.52 5.38 -11.35
C TRP A 74 1.93 5.65 -12.74
N TRP A 75 1.74 4.59 -13.52
CA TRP A 75 1.09 4.63 -14.83
C TRP A 75 0.36 3.31 -15.10
N SER A 76 -0.58 3.33 -16.06
CA SER A 76 -1.27 2.11 -16.47
C SER A 76 -0.26 1.11 -17.05
N ALA A 77 -0.38 -0.18 -16.68
CA ALA A 77 0.51 -1.21 -17.20
C ALA A 77 0.41 -1.41 -18.72
N GLU A 78 -0.66 -0.90 -19.34
CA GLU A 78 -0.89 -0.90 -20.79
C GLU A 78 -0.19 0.26 -21.52
N GLN A 79 0.33 1.25 -20.79
CA GLN A 79 1.01 2.42 -21.34
C GLN A 79 2.53 2.26 -21.28
N GLU A 80 3.23 2.96 -22.17
CA GLU A 80 4.68 3.09 -22.08
C GLU A 80 5.09 3.86 -20.81
N PRO A 81 6.24 3.52 -20.19
CA PRO A 81 6.73 4.26 -19.05
C PRO A 81 6.93 5.74 -19.41
N PRO A 82 6.56 6.67 -18.51
CA PRO A 82 6.71 8.11 -18.76
C PRO A 82 8.17 8.56 -18.87
N MET A 83 9.13 7.71 -18.49
CA MET A 83 10.56 7.97 -18.60
C MET A 83 11.29 6.78 -19.23
N SER A 84 12.40 7.08 -19.91
CA SER A 84 13.24 6.12 -20.62
C SER A 84 13.87 5.07 -19.68
N ASP A 85 14.10 3.88 -20.22
CA ASP A 85 14.83 2.81 -19.52
C ASP A 85 16.24 3.28 -19.11
N GLY A 86 16.58 3.07 -17.83
CA GLY A 86 17.85 3.49 -17.23
C GLY A 86 17.75 4.66 -16.24
N LYS A 87 16.62 5.38 -16.20
CA LYS A 87 16.37 6.45 -15.21
C LYS A 87 15.69 5.99 -13.91
N TRP A 88 15.20 4.75 -13.90
CA TRP A 88 14.49 4.16 -12.78
C TRP A 88 15.48 3.59 -11.75
N LEU A 89 15.40 4.07 -10.51
CA LEU A 89 16.10 3.48 -9.37
C LEU A 89 15.41 2.20 -8.89
N GLN A 90 14.09 2.15 -9.05
CA GLN A 90 13.27 0.98 -8.71
C GLN A 90 12.04 0.95 -9.61
N LEU A 91 11.69 -0.24 -10.10
CA LEU A 91 10.41 -0.51 -10.76
C LEU A 91 9.48 -1.28 -9.81
N MET A 92 8.18 -1.06 -9.96
CA MET A 92 7.13 -1.58 -9.08
C MET A 92 5.92 -2.01 -9.89
N ASP A 93 5.17 -2.96 -9.36
CA ASP A 93 3.92 -3.45 -9.93
C ASP A 93 2.83 -3.39 -8.86
N TRP A 94 1.65 -2.94 -9.23
CA TRP A 94 0.49 -2.90 -8.35
C TRP A 94 -0.77 -3.34 -9.09
N LYS A 95 -1.45 -4.36 -8.54
CA LYS A 95 -2.82 -4.71 -8.92
C LYS A 95 -3.81 -4.13 -7.92
N GLY A 96 -4.66 -3.20 -8.35
CA GLY A 96 -5.61 -2.57 -7.45
C GLY A 96 -6.46 -1.49 -8.12
N ILE A 97 -7.07 -0.68 -7.27
CA ILE A 97 -7.79 0.53 -7.67
C ILE A 97 -6.79 1.63 -8.06
N ASP A 98 -7.33 2.75 -8.53
CA ASP A 98 -6.58 3.98 -8.74
C ASP A 98 -5.63 4.30 -7.56
N PRO A 99 -4.31 4.40 -7.81
CA PRO A 99 -3.30 4.61 -6.78
C PRO A 99 -3.45 5.93 -6.04
N GLN A 100 -3.97 7.00 -6.68
CA GLN A 100 -4.20 8.29 -6.02
C GLN A 100 -5.20 8.18 -4.87
N LEU A 101 -6.22 7.36 -5.07
CA LEU A 101 -7.35 7.25 -4.17
C LEU A 101 -7.24 6.04 -3.23
N SER A 102 -6.17 5.25 -3.32
CA SER A 102 -6.12 3.96 -2.64
C SER A 102 -6.22 4.10 -1.13
N LEU A 103 -5.43 5.00 -0.54
CA LEU A 103 -5.42 5.19 0.91
C LEU A 103 -6.76 5.73 1.41
N GLU A 104 -7.31 6.74 0.73
CA GLU A 104 -8.61 7.31 1.11
C GLU A 104 -9.74 6.29 1.03
N LYS A 105 -9.75 5.47 -0.03
CA LYS A 105 -10.75 4.41 -0.20
C LYS A 105 -10.62 3.33 0.86
N GLU A 106 -9.40 2.95 1.24
CA GLU A 106 -9.18 2.00 2.34
C GLU A 106 -9.68 2.54 3.69
N VAL A 107 -9.40 3.82 3.99
CA VAL A 107 -9.91 4.47 5.20
C VAL A 107 -11.44 4.53 5.21
N LYS A 108 -12.05 4.96 4.10
CA LYS A 108 -13.52 5.01 3.95
C LYS A 108 -14.17 3.62 4.11
N LEU A 109 -13.57 2.60 3.49
CA LEU A 109 -14.03 1.22 3.63
C LEU A 109 -13.93 0.74 5.10
N GLY A 110 -12.81 1.02 5.77
CA GLY A 110 -12.63 0.70 7.18
C GLY A 110 -13.71 1.32 8.06
N HIS A 111 -14.01 2.61 7.85
CA HIS A 111 -15.11 3.28 8.54
C HIS A 111 -16.47 2.63 8.26
N SER A 112 -16.77 2.31 7.00
CA SER A 112 -18.02 1.65 6.64
C SER A 112 -18.17 0.31 7.33
N LEU A 113 -17.14 -0.54 7.30
CA LEU A 113 -17.21 -1.87 7.89
C LEU A 113 -17.28 -1.82 9.42
N ALA A 114 -16.59 -0.88 10.06
CA ALA A 114 -16.66 -0.68 11.51
C ALA A 114 -18.05 -0.24 11.98
N SER A 115 -18.82 0.48 11.14
CA SER A 115 -20.19 0.88 11.49
C SER A 115 -21.20 -0.27 11.55
N PHE A 116 -20.88 -1.40 10.90
CA PHE A 116 -21.70 -2.63 10.90
C PHE A 116 -21.13 -3.72 11.82
N ALA A 117 -20.04 -3.42 12.54
CA ALA A 117 -19.28 -4.37 13.32
C ALA A 117 -19.76 -4.46 14.77
#